data_AF-A0A117LZY5-F1
#
_entry.id   AF-A0A117LZY5-F1
#
_cell.length_a   1.000
_cell.length_b   1.000
_cell.length_c   1.000
_cell.angle_alpha   90.00
_cell.angle_beta   90.00
_cell.angle_gamma   90.00
#
_symmetry.space_group_name_H-M   'P 1'
#
loop_
_entity.id
_entity.type
_entity.pdbx_description
1 polymer ?
#
loop_
_entity_poly.entity_id
_entity_poly.type
_entity_poly.pdbx_seq_one_letter_code
_entity_poly.pdbx_strand_id
1 'polypeptide(L)'
;MQKIWLFLSLLIFSLSACTTVGTQGVNFILESQDKEGVDFTKELASPTLTQTPTQIPTAVPTATATPGPSPTPAPATYFYFEQGVNPLTGLPVSDPSILNRRPVMVKVSNWPREGRPHAGLTSADLVFEYFIGYQMNRFLAVYYGEDAELVGPVRSGRLVDAQLAQL
;
A
#
# COMPACT_ATOMS: atom_id res chain seq x y z
N MET A 1 -5.24 18.20 -61.69
CA MET A 1 -6.41 17.68 -60.94
C MET A 1 -6.04 16.57 -59.95
N GLN A 2 -5.24 15.57 -60.32
CA GLN A 2 -4.86 14.44 -59.45
C GLN A 2 -4.11 14.82 -58.14
N LYS A 3 -3.26 15.86 -58.17
CA LYS A 3 -2.52 16.33 -56.98
C LYS A 3 -3.40 17.01 -55.92
N ILE A 4 -4.49 17.65 -56.34
CA ILE A 4 -5.48 18.29 -55.45
C ILE A 4 -6.32 17.23 -54.74
N TRP A 5 -6.68 16.15 -55.44
CA TRP A 5 -7.40 15.02 -54.85
C TRP A 5 -6.56 14.24 -53.84
N LEU A 6 -5.26 14.06 -54.11
CA LEU A 6 -4.32 13.47 -53.15
C LEU A 6 -4.18 14.32 -51.88
N PHE A 7 -4.03 15.64 -52.03
CA PHE A 7 -3.97 16.55 -50.88
C PHE A 7 -5.27 16.56 -50.07
N LEU A 8 -6.43 16.55 -50.73
CA LEU A 8 -7.73 16.53 -50.06
C LEU A 8 -7.96 15.20 -49.33
N SER A 9 -7.54 14.07 -49.91
CA SER A 9 -7.61 12.75 -49.26
C SER A 9 -6.71 12.65 -48.03
N LEU A 10 -5.50 13.22 -48.09
CA LEU A 10 -4.56 13.24 -46.96
C LEU A 10 -5.05 14.14 -45.82
N LEU A 11 -5.71 15.25 -46.15
CA LEU A 11 -6.30 16.18 -45.18
C LEU A 11 -7.52 15.56 -44.48
N ILE A 12 -8.37 14.82 -45.21
CA ILE A 12 -9.51 14.10 -44.60
C ILE A 12 -9.04 13.00 -43.66
N PHE A 13 -7.93 12.30 -44.01
CA PHE A 13 -7.34 11.27 -43.16
C PHE A 13 -6.69 11.85 -41.89
N SER A 14 -6.09 13.05 -41.97
CA SER A 14 -5.47 13.70 -40.81
C SER A 14 -6.49 14.32 -39.85
N LEU A 15 -7.65 14.79 -40.34
CA LEU A 15 -8.72 15.31 -39.47
C LEU A 15 -9.50 14.20 -38.72
N SER A 16 -9.45 12.95 -39.18
CA SER A 16 -10.11 11.81 -38.49
C SER A 16 -9.29 11.23 -37.33
N ALA A 17 -8.06 11.72 -37.07
CA ALA A 17 -7.19 11.22 -36.00
C ALA A 17 -7.46 11.86 -34.62
N CYS A 18 -8.41 12.80 -34.52
CA CYS A 18 -8.86 13.37 -33.25
C CYS A 18 -10.19 12.75 -32.80
N THR A 19 -10.22 11.44 -32.54
CA THR A 19 -11.24 10.88 -31.65
C THR A 19 -10.70 10.95 -30.23
N THR A 20 -11.17 11.94 -29.47
CA THR A 20 -11.18 11.87 -28.00
C THR A 20 -11.76 10.52 -27.62
N VAL A 21 -10.97 9.70 -26.91
CA VAL A 21 -11.49 8.54 -26.18
C VAL A 21 -12.45 9.10 -25.13
N GLY A 22 -13.72 9.13 -25.50
CA GLY A 22 -14.80 9.52 -24.62
C GLY A 22 -14.83 8.55 -23.45
N THR A 23 -14.49 9.07 -22.28
CA THR A 23 -14.83 8.50 -20.98
C THR A 23 -16.29 8.07 -21.02
N GLN A 24 -16.52 6.76 -21.06
CA GLN A 24 -17.84 6.21 -20.81
C GLN A 24 -18.24 6.69 -19.41
N GLY A 25 -19.28 7.53 -19.36
CA GLY A 25 -19.87 7.96 -18.10
C GLY A 25 -20.40 6.73 -17.40
N VAL A 26 -19.64 6.22 -16.43
CA VAL A 26 -20.17 5.27 -15.48
C VAL A 26 -21.07 6.07 -14.57
N ASN A 27 -22.37 6.03 -14.84
CA ASN A 27 -23.38 6.44 -13.90
C ASN A 27 -23.19 5.58 -12.63
N PHE A 28 -22.54 6.13 -11.62
CA PHE A 28 -22.64 5.59 -10.27
C PHE A 28 -24.05 5.90 -9.77
N ILE A 29 -24.99 5.04 -10.15
CA ILE A 29 -26.23 4.88 -9.39
C ILE A 29 -25.79 4.28 -8.06
N LEU A 30 -25.79 5.11 -7.01
CA LEU A 30 -25.90 4.61 -5.64
C LEU A 30 -27.29 4.02 -5.51
N GLU A 31 -27.44 2.75 -5.89
CA GLU A 31 -28.64 1.99 -5.63
C GLU A 31 -28.59 1.60 -4.16
N SER A 32 -29.41 2.29 -3.37
CA SER A 32 -29.72 1.90 -2.00
C SER A 32 -30.18 0.46 -2.00
N GLN A 33 -29.40 -0.43 -1.39
CA GLN A 33 -29.80 -1.80 -1.11
C GLN A 33 -30.91 -1.80 -0.07
N ASP A 34 -32.13 -1.54 -0.53
CA ASP A 34 -33.35 -1.81 0.21
C ASP A 34 -33.93 -3.15 -0.28
N LYS A 35 -33.83 -4.13 0.61
CA LYS A 35 -34.79 -5.21 0.85
C LYS A 35 -35.10 -6.20 -0.28
N GLU A 36 -34.54 -7.40 -0.13
CA GLU A 36 -35.37 -8.62 -0.15
C GLU A 36 -35.12 -9.39 1.14
N GLY A 37 -35.99 -9.14 2.12
CA GLY A 37 -36.08 -9.96 3.32
C GLY A 37 -36.84 -11.23 2.99
N VAL A 38 -36.21 -12.37 3.28
CA VAL A 38 -36.82 -13.69 3.13
C VAL A 38 -38.03 -13.80 4.05
N ASP A 39 -39.19 -14.05 3.43
CA ASP A 39 -40.45 -14.39 4.06
C ASP A 39 -40.30 -15.68 4.87
N PHE A 40 -40.18 -15.53 6.18
CA PHE A 40 -40.33 -16.62 7.13
C PHE A 40 -41.54 -16.34 8.02
N THR A 41 -42.50 -17.26 7.93
CA THR A 41 -43.48 -17.64 8.96
C THR A 41 -44.69 -16.71 9.17
N LYS A 42 -45.76 -17.06 8.47
CA LYS A 42 -47.14 -16.83 8.89
C LYS A 42 -47.65 -18.06 9.66
N GLU A 43 -48.27 -17.80 10.83
CA GLU A 43 -49.22 -18.66 11.58
C GLU A 43 -48.63 -19.86 12.36
N LEU A 44 -48.96 -20.20 13.63
CA LEU A 44 -50.11 -19.90 14.48
C LEU A 44 -49.80 -20.23 15.98
N ALA A 45 -50.25 -19.35 16.89
CA ALA A 45 -50.55 -19.43 18.33
C ALA A 45 -50.07 -20.60 19.26
N SER A 46 -49.51 -20.24 20.44
CA SER A 46 -49.87 -20.79 21.78
C SER A 46 -49.18 -20.04 22.96
N PRO A 47 -49.55 -20.28 24.24
CA PRO A 47 -50.03 -19.27 25.19
C PRO A 47 -48.93 -18.47 25.92
N THR A 48 -49.25 -17.23 26.28
CA THR A 48 -48.42 -16.34 27.10
C THR A 48 -48.32 -16.87 28.54
N LEU A 49 -47.13 -17.30 28.95
CA LEU A 49 -46.80 -17.49 30.37
C LEU A 49 -46.28 -16.16 30.94
N THR A 50 -47.05 -15.55 31.84
CA THR A 50 -46.58 -14.41 32.65
C THR A 50 -45.52 -14.91 33.63
N GLN A 51 -44.25 -14.73 33.30
CA GLN A 51 -43.15 -14.94 34.24
C GLN A 51 -42.93 -13.66 35.04
N THR A 52 -43.13 -13.73 36.36
CA THR A 52 -42.65 -12.73 37.31
C THR A 52 -41.12 -12.73 37.25
N PRO A 53 -40.46 -11.57 37.04
CA PRO A 53 -38.99 -11.55 36.97
C PRO A 53 -38.39 -11.91 38.34
N THR A 54 -37.77 -13.09 38.42
CA THR A 54 -36.85 -13.43 39.50
C THR A 54 -35.62 -12.54 39.36
N GLN A 55 -35.35 -11.71 40.37
CA GLN A 55 -34.13 -10.91 40.41
C GLN A 55 -32.94 -11.84 40.57
N ILE A 56 -32.13 -11.95 39.52
CA ILE A 56 -30.82 -12.60 39.59
C ILE A 56 -29.93 -11.70 40.47
N PRO A 57 -29.29 -12.20 41.52
CA PRO A 57 -28.32 -11.41 42.27
C PRO A 57 -27.19 -10.99 41.34
N THR A 58 -27.05 -9.68 41.13
CA THR A 58 -25.96 -9.09 40.36
C THR A 58 -24.65 -9.43 41.03
N ALA A 59 -23.80 -10.21 40.35
CA ALA A 59 -22.44 -10.47 40.82
C ALA A 59 -21.69 -9.13 40.93
N VAL A 60 -21.16 -8.83 42.12
CA VAL A 60 -20.32 -7.66 42.34
C VAL A 60 -19.02 -7.87 41.56
N PRO A 61 -18.61 -6.94 40.68
CA PRO A 61 -17.37 -7.09 39.93
C PRO A 61 -16.18 -7.17 40.89
N THR A 62 -15.42 -8.27 40.85
CA THR A 62 -14.13 -8.37 41.52
C THR A 62 -13.13 -7.50 40.78
N ALA A 63 -12.53 -6.52 41.47
CA ALA A 63 -11.51 -5.66 40.90
C ALA A 63 -10.32 -6.52 40.45
N THR A 64 -10.16 -6.68 39.14
CA THR A 64 -8.96 -7.26 38.55
C THR A 64 -7.90 -6.17 38.53
N ALA A 65 -6.74 -6.42 39.14
CA ALA A 65 -5.64 -5.47 39.10
C ALA A 65 -5.17 -5.29 37.65
N THR A 66 -5.35 -4.09 37.10
CA THR A 66 -4.78 -3.72 35.80
C THR A 66 -3.26 -3.68 35.96
N PRO A 67 -2.48 -4.44 35.18
CA PRO A 67 -1.03 -4.30 35.18
C PRO A 67 -0.69 -2.85 34.85
N GLY A 68 0.13 -2.22 35.69
CA GLY A 68 0.61 -0.87 35.45
C GLY A 68 1.45 -0.78 34.17
N PRO A 69 1.76 0.44 33.69
CA PRO A 69 2.62 0.60 32.53
C PRO A 69 3.98 -0.09 32.77
N SER A 70 4.33 -1.03 31.90
CA SER A 70 5.68 -1.59 31.85
C SER A 70 6.63 -0.47 31.41
N PRO A 71 7.83 -0.33 32.00
CA PRO A 71 8.80 0.63 31.52
C PRO A 71 9.12 0.35 30.05
N THR A 72 9.11 1.41 29.23
CA THR A 72 9.58 1.34 27.85
C THR A 72 11.07 1.00 27.88
N PRO A 73 11.52 -0.08 27.21
CA PRO A 73 12.94 -0.38 27.10
C PRO A 73 13.68 0.82 26.50
N ALA A 74 14.84 1.15 27.06
CA ALA A 74 15.73 2.12 26.42
C ALA A 74 16.09 1.63 25.01
N PRO A 75 16.28 2.52 24.03
CA PRO A 75 16.68 2.13 22.68
C PRO A 75 17.98 1.32 22.75
N ALA A 76 17.95 0.12 22.19
CA ALA A 76 19.14 -0.71 22.09
C ALA A 76 20.14 -0.04 21.15
N THR A 77 21.29 0.36 21.68
CA THR A 77 22.39 0.89 20.89
C THR A 77 23.30 -0.26 20.47
N TYR A 78 23.05 -0.81 19.29
CA TYR A 78 23.90 -1.86 18.72
C TYR A 78 24.97 -1.21 17.83
N PHE A 79 26.18 -1.10 18.35
CA PHE A 79 27.31 -0.49 17.64
C PHE A 79 28.31 -1.52 17.07
N TYR A 80 28.08 -2.81 17.31
CA TYR A 80 29.03 -3.87 16.97
C TYR A 80 28.33 -4.93 16.11
N PHE A 81 28.38 -4.76 14.79
CA PHE A 81 27.92 -5.79 13.86
C PHE A 81 29.03 -6.81 13.64
N GLU A 82 28.69 -8.09 13.68
CA GLU A 82 29.63 -9.14 13.32
C GLU A 82 30.10 -8.95 11.88
N GLN A 83 31.35 -9.33 11.61
CA GLN A 83 31.91 -9.20 10.28
C GLN A 83 31.08 -10.02 9.28
N GLY A 84 30.70 -9.41 8.16
CA GLY A 84 29.88 -10.07 7.14
C GLY A 84 28.38 -10.13 7.46
N VAL A 85 27.91 -9.45 8.51
CA VAL A 85 26.48 -9.24 8.79
C VAL A 85 26.04 -7.87 8.30
N ASN A 86 24.98 -7.82 7.50
CA ASN A 86 24.39 -6.56 7.05
C ASN A 86 23.76 -5.83 8.25
N PRO A 87 24.22 -4.62 8.62
CA PRO A 87 23.70 -3.89 9.77
C PRO A 87 22.24 -3.44 9.62
N LEU A 88 21.71 -3.37 8.39
CA LEU A 88 20.33 -2.94 8.13
C LEU A 88 19.31 -4.07 8.35
N THR A 89 19.71 -5.32 8.13
CA THR A 89 18.82 -6.49 8.20
C THR A 89 19.17 -7.45 9.33
N GLY A 90 20.40 -7.40 9.85
CA GLY A 90 20.93 -8.36 10.82
C GLY A 90 21.23 -9.74 10.23
N LEU A 91 21.24 -9.88 8.90
CA LEU A 91 21.47 -11.15 8.20
C LEU A 91 22.90 -11.22 7.63
N PRO A 92 23.51 -12.42 7.56
CA PRO A 92 24.80 -12.60 6.90
C PRO A 92 24.67 -12.38 5.39
N VAL A 93 25.69 -11.79 4.78
CA VAL A 93 25.80 -11.64 3.31
C VAL A 93 26.68 -12.75 2.73
N SER A 94 26.46 -13.11 1.46
CA SER A 94 27.25 -14.14 0.77
C SER A 94 28.70 -13.71 0.52
N ASP A 95 28.92 -12.42 0.19
CA ASP A 95 30.23 -11.83 0.03
C ASP A 95 30.36 -10.61 0.97
N PRO A 96 31.12 -10.71 2.07
CA PRO A 96 31.34 -9.60 3.00
C PRO A 96 31.93 -8.34 2.35
N SER A 97 32.59 -8.46 1.19
CA SER A 97 33.18 -7.33 0.50
C SER A 97 32.13 -6.30 0.03
N ILE A 98 30.88 -6.75 -0.19
CA ILE A 98 29.76 -5.90 -0.58
C ILE A 98 29.44 -4.84 0.47
N LEU A 99 29.75 -5.10 1.75
CA LEU A 99 29.49 -4.17 2.85
C LEU A 99 30.52 -3.02 2.90
N ASN A 100 31.59 -3.06 2.09
CA ASN A 100 32.57 -1.96 1.98
C ASN A 100 32.11 -0.80 1.07
N ARG A 101 30.86 -0.82 0.61
CA ARG A 101 30.26 0.24 -0.22
C ARG A 101 29.30 1.12 0.57
N ARG A 102 28.85 2.21 -0.05
CA ARG A 102 27.74 3.01 0.50
C ARG A 102 26.40 2.39 0.08
N PRO A 103 25.42 2.29 0.99
CA PRO A 103 24.05 1.93 0.62
C PRO A 103 23.50 2.85 -0.47
N VAL A 104 22.72 2.30 -1.38
CA VAL A 104 22.10 3.04 -2.49
C VAL A 104 20.60 3.10 -2.26
N MET A 105 20.03 4.30 -2.38
CA MET A 105 18.60 4.50 -2.27
C MET A 105 17.97 4.84 -3.61
N VAL A 106 16.91 4.13 -3.98
CA VAL A 106 16.19 4.32 -5.24
C VAL A 106 14.72 4.62 -4.96
N LYS A 107 14.24 5.73 -5.53
CA LYS A 107 12.83 6.12 -5.47
C LYS A 107 12.05 5.37 -6.55
N VAL A 108 11.14 4.49 -6.11
CA VAL A 108 10.33 3.64 -6.99
C VAL A 108 8.86 4.09 -6.98
N SER A 109 8.26 4.23 -8.15
CA SER A 109 6.82 4.51 -8.33
C SER A 109 6.01 3.35 -7.78
N ASN A 110 4.98 3.59 -6.95
CA ASN A 110 3.92 2.61 -6.71
C ASN A 110 2.60 2.98 -7.42
N TRP A 111 2.40 4.28 -7.66
CA TRP A 111 1.32 4.84 -8.47
C TRP A 111 1.87 5.50 -9.75
N PRO A 112 1.19 5.41 -10.90
CA PRO A 112 -0.09 4.73 -11.14
C PRO A 112 0.08 3.20 -11.31
N ARG A 113 -1.05 2.46 -11.39
CA ARG A 113 -1.09 0.99 -11.29
C ARG A 113 -0.27 0.29 -12.38
N GLU A 114 -0.13 0.90 -13.53
CA GLU A 114 0.48 0.35 -14.75
C GLU A 114 2.00 0.15 -14.59
N GLY A 115 2.63 0.82 -13.61
CA GLY A 115 4.03 0.63 -13.28
C GLY A 115 4.34 -0.68 -12.54
N ARG A 116 3.35 -1.55 -12.33
CA ARG A 116 3.47 -2.82 -11.62
C ARG A 116 3.44 -4.00 -12.60
N PRO A 117 4.18 -5.09 -12.32
CA PRO A 117 5.03 -5.33 -11.14
C PRO A 117 6.32 -4.50 -11.14
N HIS A 118 6.87 -4.26 -9.95
CA HIS A 118 8.13 -3.53 -9.79
C HIS A 118 9.33 -4.44 -10.04
N ALA A 119 10.40 -3.87 -10.58
CA ALA A 119 11.69 -4.55 -10.67
C ALA A 119 12.54 -4.24 -9.43
N GLY A 120 13.24 -5.26 -8.92
CA GLY A 120 14.30 -5.10 -7.91
C GLY A 120 13.85 -4.94 -6.46
N LEU A 121 12.56 -4.69 -6.17
CA LEU A 121 12.11 -4.48 -4.78
C LEU A 121 12.38 -5.66 -3.84
N THR A 122 12.45 -6.89 -4.36
CA THR A 122 12.72 -8.10 -3.56
C THR A 122 14.17 -8.21 -3.11
N SER A 123 15.11 -7.53 -3.78
CA SER A 123 16.53 -7.50 -3.44
C SER A 123 16.89 -6.29 -2.55
N ALA A 124 15.89 -5.49 -2.14
CA ALA A 124 16.10 -4.35 -1.25
C ALA A 124 16.15 -4.81 0.21
N ASP A 125 17.10 -4.29 0.97
CA ASP A 125 17.23 -4.57 2.41
C ASP A 125 16.14 -3.87 3.23
N LEU A 126 15.81 -2.64 2.82
CA LEU A 126 14.76 -1.84 3.43
C LEU A 126 13.89 -1.23 2.33
N VAL A 127 12.58 -1.20 2.55
CA VAL A 127 11.63 -0.51 1.67
C VAL A 127 10.75 0.39 2.52
N PHE A 128 10.93 1.70 2.38
CA PHE A 128 10.04 2.68 2.98
C PHE A 128 8.89 2.98 2.03
N GLU A 129 7.69 3.09 2.55
CA GLU A 129 6.55 3.63 1.84
C GLU A 129 6.11 4.92 2.52
N TYR A 130 5.85 5.97 1.73
CA TYR A 130 5.19 7.15 2.28
C TYR A 130 4.32 7.87 1.27
N PHE A 131 3.39 8.64 1.82
CA PHE A 131 2.41 9.43 1.11
C PHE A 131 3.06 10.60 0.36
N ILE A 132 2.68 10.80 -0.91
CA ILE A 132 3.25 11.85 -1.76
C ILE A 132 2.22 12.88 -2.26
N GLY A 133 0.98 12.81 -1.77
CA GLY A 133 -0.16 13.65 -2.18
C GLY A 133 -1.24 12.85 -2.92
N TYR A 134 -2.46 13.40 -2.99
CA TYR A 134 -3.58 12.86 -3.81
C TYR A 134 -3.87 11.36 -3.64
N GLN A 135 -3.76 10.84 -2.40
CA GLN A 135 -3.94 9.40 -2.10
C GLN A 135 -2.92 8.50 -2.83
N MET A 136 -1.78 9.06 -3.24
CA MET A 136 -0.69 8.34 -3.90
C MET A 136 0.49 8.14 -2.95
N ASN A 137 1.25 7.08 -3.20
CA ASN A 137 2.44 6.69 -2.47
C ASN A 137 3.59 6.34 -3.43
N ARG A 138 4.81 6.34 -2.89
CA ARG A 138 6.02 5.85 -3.57
C ARG A 138 6.88 5.07 -2.58
N PHE A 139 7.69 4.17 -3.11
CA PHE A 139 8.66 3.42 -2.32
C PHE A 139 10.03 4.09 -2.35
N LEU A 140 10.77 4.07 -1.25
CA LEU A 140 12.22 4.28 -1.21
C LEU A 140 12.86 2.93 -0.87
N ALA A 141 13.51 2.30 -1.85
CA ALA A 141 14.21 1.05 -1.65
C ALA A 141 15.69 1.31 -1.35
N VAL A 142 16.23 0.68 -0.30
CA VAL A 142 17.63 0.74 0.12
C VAL A 142 18.30 -0.58 -0.27
N TYR A 143 19.40 -0.49 -1.00
CA TYR A 143 20.21 -1.64 -1.42
C TYR A 143 21.59 -1.54 -0.79
N TYR A 144 21.99 -2.55 -0.03
CA TYR A 144 23.30 -2.62 0.60
C TYR A 144 23.89 -4.02 0.56
N GLY A 145 23.20 -5.02 1.12
CA GLY A 145 23.66 -6.41 1.26
C GLY A 145 23.49 -7.28 0.01
N GLU A 146 22.70 -6.82 -0.96
CA GLU A 146 22.48 -7.50 -2.24
C GLU A 146 22.42 -6.46 -3.38
N ASP A 147 22.76 -6.88 -4.60
CA ASP A 147 22.59 -6.10 -5.82
C ASP A 147 21.30 -6.46 -6.55
N ALA A 148 20.60 -5.44 -7.05
CA ALA A 148 19.50 -5.61 -7.98
C ALA A 148 19.97 -5.37 -9.41
N GLU A 149 19.75 -6.33 -10.30
CA GLU A 149 20.06 -6.19 -11.74
C GLU A 149 19.30 -5.02 -12.38
N LEU A 150 18.03 -4.83 -11.95
CA LEU A 150 17.16 -3.76 -12.42
C LEU A 150 16.27 -3.26 -11.29
N VAL A 151 16.10 -1.94 -11.21
CA VAL A 151 15.20 -1.29 -10.24
C VAL A 151 14.25 -0.34 -10.96
N GLY A 152 12.94 -0.47 -10.73
CA GLY A 152 11.99 0.47 -11.30
C GLY A 152 10.51 0.13 -11.07
N PRO A 153 9.61 1.04 -11.52
CA PRO A 153 9.91 2.26 -12.27
C PRO A 153 10.48 3.40 -11.40
N VAL A 154 11.57 4.04 -11.84
CA VAL A 154 12.21 5.15 -11.09
C VAL A 154 11.36 6.43 -11.17
N ARG A 155 11.31 7.19 -10.07
CA ARG A 155 10.58 8.47 -9.97
C ARG A 155 11.33 9.56 -9.21
N SER A 156 10.83 10.79 -9.32
CA SER A 156 11.37 11.95 -8.63
C SER A 156 11.38 11.76 -7.12
N GLY A 157 12.52 12.10 -6.50
CA GLY A 157 12.64 12.22 -5.06
C GLY A 157 11.80 13.37 -4.48
N ARG A 158 11.72 13.42 -3.17
CA ARG A 158 11.04 14.40 -2.32
C ARG A 158 12.00 14.86 -1.23
N LEU A 159 11.69 15.97 -0.56
CA LEU A 159 12.56 16.55 0.48
C LEU A 159 12.92 15.54 1.59
N VAL A 160 11.97 14.69 1.98
CA VAL A 160 12.20 13.63 2.98
C VAL A 160 13.29 12.63 2.55
N ASP A 161 13.48 12.38 1.25
CA ASP A 161 14.52 11.46 0.78
C ASP A 161 15.92 11.96 1.10
N ALA A 162 16.13 13.28 0.98
CA ALA A 162 17.40 13.89 1.32
C ALA A 162 17.67 13.81 2.84
N GLN A 163 16.63 13.89 3.66
CA GLN A 163 16.75 13.72 5.11
C GLN A 163 17.09 12.26 5.47
N LEU A 164 16.43 11.29 4.83
CA LEU A 164 16.74 9.87 5.01
C LEU A 164 18.16 9.52 4.55
N ALA A 165 18.71 10.23 3.57
CA ALA A 165 20.09 10.03 3.10
C ALA A 165 21.18 10.58 4.02
N GLN A 166 20.81 11.38 5.02
CA GLN A 166 21.73 11.99 5.98
C GLN A 166 21.79 11.25 7.32
N LEU A 167 20.88 10.30 7.54
CA LEU A 167 20.89 9.39 8.69
C LEU A 167 22.01 8.36 8.53
#